data_AF-A0A914C9R4-F1
#
_entry.id   AF-A0A914C9R4-F1
#
_cell.length_a   1.000
_cell.length_b   1.000
_cell.length_c   1.000
_cell.angle_alpha   90.00
_cell.angle_beta   90.00
_cell.angle_gamma   90.00
#
_symmetry.space_group_name_H-M   'P 1'
#
loop_
_entity.id
_entity.type
_entity.pdbx_description
1 polymer ?
#
loop_
_entity_poly.entity_id
_entity_poly.type
_entity_poly.pdbx_seq_one_letter_code
_entity_poly.pdbx_strand_id
1 'polypeptide(L)'
;IFDLDWWIARLVISTSNQNHSELGFVPSPRKLQQWRVDVPREGARRRRAWSLLRKKTISNAENHQATESEETPPYEVVPCIRPICLVGPSLKGFQVTDMLHKAVVDVLTNHFKDRIMVVPLNTPSLSPTFDMTKLPSSEVEKIFEISTEMKLILLESENINHPKQFARSTLAPIFIYLKISDIKVFQHLTKFQGVNRKDAKRQLIFAVNLAKCPNDSFDLIVEENTLATATDQILKFLENYWDATHLF
;
A
#
# COMPACT_ATOMS: atom_id res chain seq x y z
N ILE A 1 -2.53 -36.28 16.14
CA ILE A 1 -2.28 -35.14 17.06
C ILE A 1 -1.84 -34.00 16.17
N PHE A 2 -2.68 -32.96 16.00
CA PHE A 2 -2.28 -31.77 15.24
C PHE A 2 -1.53 -30.84 16.18
N ASP A 3 -0.35 -30.36 15.78
CA ASP A 3 0.39 -29.36 16.54
C ASP A 3 -0.26 -27.98 16.30
N LEU A 4 -0.68 -27.32 17.37
CA LEU A 4 -1.33 -26.00 17.33
C LEU A 4 -0.32 -24.85 17.41
N ASP A 5 0.97 -25.14 17.65
CA ASP A 5 2.01 -24.13 17.83
C ASP A 5 2.68 -23.70 16.52
N TRP A 6 2.52 -24.46 15.44
CA TRP A 6 3.24 -24.22 14.19
C TRP A 6 2.31 -24.29 12.97
N TRP A 7 2.48 -23.32 12.09
CA TRP A 7 1.91 -23.27 10.75
C TRP A 7 3.00 -23.63 9.73
N ILE A 8 2.58 -24.08 8.54
CA ILE A 8 3.48 -24.29 7.40
C ILE A 8 3.24 -23.13 6.43
N ALA A 9 4.28 -22.35 6.17
CA ALA A 9 4.20 -21.20 5.27
C ALA A 9 5.59 -20.83 4.74
N ARG A 10 5.64 -19.85 3.82
CA ARG A 10 6.89 -19.27 3.31
C ARG A 10 6.80 -17.75 3.33
N LEU A 11 7.96 -17.09 3.28
CA LEU A 11 8.03 -15.63 3.15
C LEU A 11 7.84 -15.21 1.69
N VAL A 12 6.86 -14.38 1.36
CA VAL A 12 6.71 -13.89 -0.03
C VAL A 12 7.77 -12.82 -0.31
N ILE A 13 8.87 -13.21 -0.95
CA ILE A 13 9.98 -12.33 -1.33
C ILE A 13 10.65 -12.82 -2.63
N SER A 14 11.00 -11.88 -3.51
CA SER A 14 11.84 -12.18 -4.67
C SER A 14 13.31 -12.26 -4.23
N THR A 15 13.98 -13.38 -4.46
CA THR A 15 15.42 -13.50 -4.23
C THR A 15 16.18 -13.22 -5.52
N SER A 16 17.38 -12.63 -5.42
CA SER A 16 18.21 -12.33 -6.60
C SER A 16 18.71 -13.56 -7.36
N ASN A 17 18.58 -14.75 -6.76
CA ASN A 17 19.24 -15.97 -7.22
C ASN A 17 18.24 -17.02 -7.76
N GLN A 18 17.03 -16.61 -8.16
CA GLN A 18 15.97 -17.48 -8.71
C GLN A 18 15.45 -18.59 -7.76
N ASN A 19 15.98 -18.69 -6.54
CA ASN A 19 15.49 -19.63 -5.55
C ASN A 19 14.41 -18.94 -4.72
N HIS A 20 13.14 -19.28 -4.94
CA HIS A 20 12.04 -18.84 -4.09
C HIS A 20 12.33 -19.17 -2.62
N SER A 21 11.72 -18.43 -1.70
CA SER A 21 11.74 -18.81 -0.28
C SER A 21 11.12 -20.20 -0.09
N GLU A 22 11.84 -21.07 0.60
CA GLU A 22 11.35 -22.41 0.90
C GLU A 22 10.22 -22.37 1.95
N LEU A 23 9.37 -23.39 1.91
CA LEU A 23 8.39 -23.63 2.96
C LEU A 23 9.11 -23.96 4.28
N GLY A 24 8.59 -23.41 5.37
CA GLY A 24 9.09 -23.64 6.71
C GLY A 24 8.00 -23.54 7.77
N PHE A 25 8.41 -23.68 9.02
CA PHE A 25 7.51 -23.56 10.16
C PHE A 25 7.41 -22.10 10.62
N VAL A 26 6.18 -21.59 10.68
CA VAL A 26 5.85 -20.25 11.20
C VAL A 26 5.13 -20.43 12.53
N PRO A 27 5.56 -19.76 13.61
CA PRO A 27 4.93 -19.91 14.92
C PRO A 27 3.50 -19.38 14.88
N SER A 28 2.54 -20.13 15.43
CA SER A 28 1.16 -19.66 15.56
C SER A 28 1.06 -18.50 16.58
N PRO A 29 -0.04 -17.72 16.58
CA PRO A 29 -0.27 -16.70 17.61
C PRO A 29 -0.11 -17.25 19.04
N ARG A 30 -0.54 -18.49 19.27
CA ARG A 30 -0.41 -19.17 20.57
C ARG A 30 1.05 -19.39 20.95
N LYS A 31 1.87 -19.82 19.99
CA LYS A 31 3.31 -20.03 20.21
C LYS A 31 4.03 -18.72 20.51
N LEU A 32 3.69 -17.66 19.79
CA LEU A 32 4.23 -16.33 20.04
C LEU A 32 3.85 -15.79 21.42
N GLN A 33 2.62 -16.04 21.88
CA GLN A 33 2.17 -15.67 23.24
C GLN A 33 2.98 -16.40 24.32
N GLN A 34 3.25 -17.70 24.15
CA GLN A 34 4.11 -18.46 25.08
C GLN A 34 5.52 -17.84 25.15
N TRP A 35 6.15 -17.58 24.00
CA TRP A 35 7.48 -16.97 23.97
C TRP A 35 7.51 -15.57 24.59
N ARG A 36 6.44 -14.78 24.50
CA ARG A 36 6.36 -13.48 25.19
C ARG A 36 6.44 -13.62 26.72
N VAL A 37 5.95 -14.74 27.27
CA VAL A 37 5.98 -15.04 28.71
C VAL A 37 7.35 -15.59 29.13
N ASP A 38 7.99 -16.38 28.27
CA ASP A 38 9.25 -17.07 28.57
C ASP A 38 10.52 -16.20 28.42
N VAL A 39 10.43 -15.00 27.85
CA VAL A 39 11.56 -14.06 27.80
C VAL A 39 11.90 -13.59 29.23
N PRO A 40 13.09 -13.92 29.78
CA PRO A 40 13.50 -13.45 31.10
C PRO A 40 13.48 -11.92 31.15
N ARG A 41 13.03 -11.37 32.28
CA ARG A 41 12.92 -9.92 32.55
C ARG A 41 14.26 -9.16 32.53
N GLU A 42 15.35 -9.72 31.99
CA GLU A 42 16.65 -9.06 31.81
C GLU A 42 16.53 -7.83 30.87
N GLY A 43 15.69 -7.93 29.82
CA GLY A 43 15.50 -6.86 28.82
C GLY A 43 14.55 -5.73 29.24
N ALA A 44 13.85 -5.87 30.38
CA ALA A 44 12.86 -4.89 30.85
C ALA A 44 13.48 -3.57 31.36
N ARG A 45 14.81 -3.54 31.61
CA ARG A 45 15.54 -2.28 31.89
C ARG A 45 15.80 -1.47 30.62
N ARG A 46 16.01 -2.12 29.47
CA ARG A 46 16.31 -1.45 28.19
C ARG A 46 15.06 -0.80 27.58
N ARG A 47 13.89 -1.44 27.71
CA ARG A 47 12.59 -0.84 27.30
C ARG A 47 12.19 0.40 28.11
N ARG A 48 12.53 0.46 29.40
CA ARG A 48 12.31 1.66 30.24
C ARG A 48 13.23 2.82 29.88
N ALA A 49 14.46 2.56 29.43
CA ALA A 49 15.38 3.62 28.99
C ALA A 49 14.88 4.33 27.72
N TRP A 50 14.26 3.60 26.78
CA TRP A 50 13.72 4.19 25.55
C TRP A 50 12.43 4.99 25.78
N SER A 51 11.58 4.58 26.73
CA SER A 51 10.38 5.35 27.11
C SER A 51 10.69 6.58 27.97
N LEU A 52 11.76 6.56 28.77
CA LEU A 52 12.23 7.73 29.52
C LEU A 52 12.98 8.74 28.63
N LEU A 53 13.72 8.30 27.62
CA LEU A 53 14.41 9.19 26.67
C LEU A 53 13.42 9.96 25.77
N ARG A 54 12.27 9.35 25.46
CA ARG A 54 11.17 10.00 24.71
C ARG A 54 10.38 11.03 25.53
N LYS A 55 10.46 10.98 26.87
CA LYS A 55 9.80 11.92 27.78
C LYS A 55 10.61 13.19 28.06
N LYS A 56 11.91 13.23 27.75
CA LYS A 56 12.75 14.40 28.03
C LYS A 56 12.79 15.44 26.90
N THR A 57 12.20 15.14 25.75
CA THR A 57 12.19 16.03 24.56
C THR A 57 10.82 16.65 24.25
N ILE A 58 9.77 16.38 25.04
CA ILE A 58 8.44 16.97 24.85
C ILE A 58 7.91 17.44 26.21
N SER A 59 8.37 18.60 26.64
CA SER A 59 7.62 19.41 27.61
C SER A 59 6.58 20.23 26.82
N ASN A 60 5.31 19.99 27.16
CA ASN A 60 4.09 20.75 26.83
C ASN A 60 3.08 19.95 25.99
N ALA A 61 2.17 19.25 26.68
CA ALA A 61 0.73 19.23 26.39
C ALA A 61 0.05 18.19 27.32
N GLU A 62 -0.68 18.72 28.29
CA GLU A 62 -1.99 18.29 28.79
C GLU A 62 -2.34 16.78 28.83
N ASN A 63 -2.47 16.31 30.07
CA ASN A 63 -3.46 15.36 30.60
C ASN A 63 -4.18 14.44 29.59
N HIS A 64 -3.56 13.31 29.25
CA HIS A 64 -4.27 12.15 28.69
C HIS A 64 -4.12 10.95 29.63
N GLN A 65 -5.28 10.54 30.12
CA GLN A 65 -5.59 9.28 30.77
C GLN A 65 -4.84 8.14 30.07
N ALA A 66 -4.12 7.33 30.85
CA ALA A 66 -3.37 6.19 30.36
C ALA A 66 -4.31 5.25 29.59
N THR A 67 -4.25 5.29 28.27
CA THR A 67 -4.91 4.34 27.39
C THR A 67 -4.24 2.98 27.59
N GLU A 68 -5.00 1.99 28.02
CA GLU A 68 -4.63 0.58 27.89
C GLU A 68 -4.05 0.37 26.49
N SER A 69 -2.81 -0.11 26.43
CA SER A 69 -2.17 -0.44 25.17
C SER A 69 -2.95 -1.58 24.52
N GLU A 70 -3.77 -1.29 23.51
CA GLU A 70 -4.38 -2.32 22.65
C GLU A 70 -3.25 -3.26 22.19
N GLU A 71 -3.31 -4.52 22.63
CA GLU A 71 -2.37 -5.52 22.16
C GLU A 71 -2.63 -5.78 20.68
N THR A 72 -1.72 -5.33 19.83
CA THR A 72 -1.79 -5.63 18.39
C THR A 72 -1.56 -7.13 18.16
N PRO A 73 -2.45 -7.80 17.40
CA PRO A 73 -2.26 -9.20 17.07
C PRO A 73 -0.95 -9.37 16.28
N PRO A 74 -0.24 -10.51 16.44
CA PRO A 74 1.06 -10.71 15.79
C PRO A 74 0.97 -10.89 14.27
N TYR A 75 -0.22 -11.27 13.77
CA TYR A 75 -0.50 -11.45 12.35
C TYR A 75 -1.79 -10.74 12.00
N GLU A 76 -1.82 -10.18 10.79
CA GLU A 76 -3.00 -9.60 10.15
C GLU A 76 -3.35 -10.42 8.92
N VAL A 77 -4.64 -10.68 8.72
CA VAL A 77 -5.12 -11.40 7.55
C VAL A 77 -5.27 -10.40 6.41
N VAL A 78 -4.58 -10.67 5.30
CA VAL A 78 -4.53 -9.83 4.11
C VAL A 78 -4.86 -10.66 2.86
N PRO A 79 -5.24 -10.04 1.73
CA PRO A 79 -5.44 -10.76 0.47
C PRO A 79 -4.21 -11.58 0.05
N CYS A 80 -4.42 -12.75 -0.58
CA CYS A 80 -3.33 -13.64 -1.01
C CYS A 80 -2.38 -12.95 -2.02
N ILE A 81 -2.98 -12.16 -2.92
CA ILE A 81 -2.29 -11.21 -3.79
C ILE A 81 -2.67 -9.80 -3.35
N ARG A 82 -1.66 -8.98 -3.04
CA ARG A 82 -1.83 -7.59 -2.62
C ARG A 82 -2.42 -6.78 -3.80
N PRO A 83 -3.54 -6.06 -3.60
CA PRO A 83 -4.14 -5.26 -4.65
C PRO A 83 -3.28 -4.06 -5.03
N ILE A 84 -3.12 -3.81 -6.33
CA ILE A 84 -2.36 -2.71 -6.92
C ILE A 84 -3.23 -1.45 -6.93
N CYS A 85 -2.67 -0.36 -6.43
CA CYS A 85 -3.28 0.97 -6.38
C CYS A 85 -2.35 1.99 -7.05
N LEU A 86 -2.81 2.56 -8.18
CA LEU A 86 -2.13 3.71 -8.79
C LEU A 86 -2.54 5.01 -8.08
N VAL A 87 -1.56 5.84 -7.75
CA VAL A 87 -1.73 7.19 -7.19
C VAL A 87 -0.82 8.18 -7.91
N GLY A 88 -1.21 9.46 -7.90
CA GLY A 88 -0.43 10.54 -8.53
C GLY A 88 -0.73 10.73 -10.03
N PRO A 89 -0.13 11.72 -10.69
CA PRO A 89 0.70 12.77 -10.11
C PRO A 89 -0.14 13.75 -9.27
N SER A 90 -1.46 13.71 -9.38
CA SER A 90 -2.40 14.53 -8.62
C SER A 90 -3.70 13.75 -8.36
N LEU A 91 -4.80 14.47 -8.16
CA LEU A 91 -6.15 13.91 -8.01
C LEU A 91 -6.61 13.21 -9.29
N LYS A 92 -7.22 12.04 -9.12
CA LYS A 92 -8.09 11.41 -10.11
C LYS A 92 -9.36 12.24 -10.33
N GLY A 93 -10.02 12.02 -11.47
CA GLY A 93 -11.15 12.82 -11.94
C GLY A 93 -10.71 14.12 -12.64
N PHE A 94 -9.41 14.25 -12.93
CA PHE A 94 -8.85 15.32 -13.74
C PHE A 94 -8.03 14.73 -14.87
N GLN A 95 -8.18 15.33 -16.05
CA GLN A 95 -7.64 14.81 -17.30
C GLN A 95 -6.15 14.46 -17.27
N VAL A 96 -5.29 15.27 -16.65
CA VAL A 96 -3.84 14.98 -16.57
C VAL A 96 -3.58 13.66 -15.85
N THR A 97 -4.21 13.46 -14.69
CA THR A 97 -4.07 12.23 -13.90
C THR A 97 -4.74 11.05 -14.59
N ASP A 98 -5.97 11.23 -15.07
CA ASP A 98 -6.77 10.14 -15.64
C ASP A 98 -6.18 9.63 -16.96
N MET A 99 -5.66 10.53 -17.81
CA MET A 99 -4.99 10.13 -19.06
C MET A 99 -3.69 9.39 -18.78
N LEU A 100 -2.90 9.83 -17.79
CA LEU A 100 -1.67 9.13 -17.43
C LEU A 100 -1.98 7.74 -16.87
N HIS A 101 -2.93 7.65 -15.95
CA HIS A 101 -3.38 6.38 -15.37
C HIS A 101 -3.89 5.45 -16.45
N LYS A 102 -4.79 5.93 -17.32
CA LYS A 102 -5.32 5.14 -18.43
C LYS A 102 -4.21 4.57 -19.30
N ALA A 103 -3.23 5.39 -19.69
CA ALA A 103 -2.11 4.93 -20.51
C ALA A 103 -1.28 3.84 -19.82
N VAL A 104 -1.04 3.96 -18.50
CA VAL A 104 -0.35 2.93 -17.72
C VAL A 104 -1.21 1.66 -17.64
N VAL A 105 -2.49 1.77 -17.30
CA VAL A 105 -3.41 0.64 -17.17
C VAL A 105 -3.56 -0.11 -18.50
N ASP A 106 -3.64 0.59 -19.63
CA ASP A 106 -3.69 -0.03 -20.96
C ASP A 106 -2.44 -0.89 -21.22
N VAL A 107 -1.25 -0.42 -20.84
CA VAL A 107 -0.01 -1.20 -20.95
C VAL A 107 -0.01 -2.40 -20.00
N LEU A 108 -0.41 -2.22 -18.74
CA LEU A 108 -0.44 -3.30 -17.75
C LEU A 108 -1.44 -4.40 -18.16
N THR A 109 -2.64 -4.02 -18.57
CA THR A 109 -3.68 -4.97 -18.99
C THR A 109 -3.31 -5.70 -20.27
N ASN A 110 -2.55 -5.07 -21.17
CA ASN A 110 -2.04 -5.75 -22.36
C ASN A 110 -0.88 -6.72 -22.02
N HIS A 111 0.07 -6.31 -21.18
CA HIS A 111 1.23 -7.14 -20.81
C HIS A 111 0.85 -8.34 -19.92
N PHE A 112 -0.09 -8.13 -18.99
CA PHE A 112 -0.56 -9.15 -18.05
C PHE A 112 -1.95 -9.70 -18.41
N LYS A 113 -2.34 -9.71 -19.69
CA LYS A 113 -3.72 -9.99 -20.15
C LYS A 113 -4.48 -11.11 -19.44
N ASP A 114 -3.82 -12.23 -19.13
CA ASP A 114 -4.42 -13.38 -18.44
C ASP A 114 -4.01 -13.50 -16.96
N ARG A 115 -3.11 -12.63 -16.52
CA ARG A 115 -2.52 -12.58 -15.17
C ARG A 115 -3.01 -11.40 -14.33
N ILE A 116 -3.70 -10.41 -14.90
CA ILE A 116 -4.23 -9.24 -14.19
C ILE A 116 -5.74 -9.14 -14.32
N MET A 117 -6.40 -8.79 -13.22
CA MET A 117 -7.82 -8.44 -13.20
C MET A 117 -8.01 -7.02 -12.70
N VAL A 118 -8.75 -6.23 -13.48
CA VAL A 118 -9.16 -4.87 -13.10
C VAL A 118 -10.46 -4.96 -12.30
N VAL A 119 -10.44 -4.46 -11.07
CA VAL A 119 -11.56 -4.54 -10.14
C VAL A 119 -12.04 -3.13 -9.82
N PRO A 120 -13.18 -2.69 -10.38
CA PRO A 120 -13.78 -1.43 -10.00
C PRO A 120 -14.33 -1.54 -8.57
N LEU A 121 -14.06 -0.52 -7.75
CA LEU A 121 -14.57 -0.45 -6.38
C LEU A 121 -15.80 0.43 -6.29
N ASN A 122 -16.83 -0.09 -5.63
CA ASN A 122 -18.01 0.68 -5.31
C ASN A 122 -17.84 1.41 -3.96
N THR A 123 -17.52 2.69 -4.02
CA THR A 123 -17.43 3.54 -2.83
C THR A 123 -18.73 4.32 -2.61
N PRO A 124 -19.23 4.44 -1.37
CA PRO A 124 -20.53 5.04 -1.06
C PRO A 124 -20.63 6.55 -1.34
N SER A 125 -19.50 7.24 -1.51
CA SER A 125 -19.47 8.66 -1.85
C SER A 125 -18.22 9.01 -2.62
N LEU A 126 -18.32 9.91 -3.60
CA LEU A 126 -17.14 10.44 -4.29
C LEU A 126 -16.46 11.49 -3.40
N SER A 127 -15.34 11.11 -2.80
CA SER A 127 -14.54 11.97 -1.93
C SER A 127 -13.06 11.64 -2.13
N PRO A 128 -12.23 12.60 -2.58
CA PRO A 128 -10.81 12.33 -2.81
C PRO A 128 -10.01 11.97 -1.57
N THR A 129 -10.58 12.18 -0.39
CA THR A 129 -10.02 11.78 0.91
C THR A 129 -10.87 10.70 1.58
N PHE A 130 -11.64 9.93 0.79
CA PHE A 130 -12.45 8.83 1.29
C PHE A 130 -11.57 7.86 2.08
N ASP A 131 -12.06 7.45 3.24
CA ASP A 131 -11.37 6.51 4.12
C ASP A 131 -11.71 5.08 3.67
N MET A 132 -10.72 4.35 3.15
CA MET A 132 -10.94 3.02 2.56
C MET A 132 -11.25 1.96 3.62
N THR A 133 -11.09 2.27 4.91
CA THR A 133 -11.61 1.41 5.99
C THR A 133 -13.14 1.39 6.04
N LYS A 134 -13.80 2.33 5.37
CA LYS A 134 -15.26 2.44 5.26
C LYS A 134 -15.82 1.85 3.98
N LEU A 135 -15.01 1.07 3.25
CA LEU A 135 -15.54 0.28 2.15
C LEU A 135 -16.66 -0.65 2.65
N PRO A 136 -17.73 -0.86 1.87
CA PRO A 136 -18.73 -1.87 2.19
C PRO A 136 -18.05 -3.23 2.40
N SER A 137 -18.49 -3.99 3.41
CA SER A 137 -17.92 -5.32 3.69
C SER A 137 -17.96 -6.23 2.47
N SER A 138 -19.00 -6.13 1.64
CA SER A 138 -19.11 -6.87 0.38
C SER A 138 -17.99 -6.56 -0.63
N GLU A 139 -17.50 -5.32 -0.68
CA GLU A 139 -16.37 -4.94 -1.54
C GLU A 139 -15.06 -5.50 -1.00
N VAL A 140 -14.88 -5.49 0.32
CA VAL A 140 -13.70 -6.08 0.97
C VAL A 140 -13.68 -7.59 0.75
N GLU A 141 -14.77 -8.29 1.05
CA GLU A 141 -14.92 -9.74 0.86
C GLU A 141 -14.68 -10.14 -0.60
N LYS A 142 -15.22 -9.38 -1.56
CA LYS A 142 -14.98 -9.59 -2.99
C LYS A 142 -13.50 -9.51 -3.35
N ILE A 143 -12.74 -8.55 -2.82
CA ILE A 143 -11.29 -8.45 -3.08
C ILE A 143 -10.55 -9.66 -2.50
N PHE A 144 -10.92 -10.09 -1.29
CA PHE A 144 -10.34 -11.28 -0.67
C PHE A 144 -10.63 -12.54 -1.48
N GLU A 145 -11.87 -12.74 -1.93
CA GLU A 145 -12.28 -13.87 -2.76
C GLU A 145 -11.49 -13.90 -4.07
N ILE A 146 -11.47 -12.79 -4.80
CA ILE A 146 -10.70 -12.61 -6.03
C ILE A 146 -9.22 -12.94 -5.84
N SER A 147 -8.64 -12.57 -4.70
CA SER A 147 -7.21 -12.80 -4.44
C SER A 147 -6.81 -14.26 -4.38
N THR A 148 -7.78 -15.16 -4.17
CA THR A 148 -7.55 -16.61 -4.18
C THR A 148 -7.29 -17.16 -5.59
N GLU A 149 -7.64 -16.42 -6.65
CA GLU A 149 -7.31 -16.78 -8.03
C GLU A 149 -5.81 -16.66 -8.36
N MET A 150 -5.01 -16.08 -7.45
CA MET A 150 -3.57 -15.84 -7.63
C MET A 150 -3.22 -14.96 -8.85
N LYS A 151 -4.17 -14.16 -9.34
CA LYS A 151 -3.91 -13.13 -10.36
C LYS A 151 -3.55 -11.80 -9.71
N LEU A 152 -2.80 -10.96 -10.43
CA LEU A 152 -2.62 -9.55 -10.08
C LEU A 152 -3.99 -8.87 -10.04
N ILE A 153 -4.22 -8.03 -9.03
CA ILE A 153 -5.48 -7.32 -8.85
C ILE A 153 -5.18 -5.84 -8.99
N LEU A 154 -5.80 -5.14 -9.94
CA LEU A 154 -5.69 -3.70 -10.09
C LEU A 154 -6.99 -3.05 -9.62
N LEU A 155 -6.93 -2.27 -8.52
CA LEU A 155 -8.10 -1.57 -8.00
C LEU A 155 -8.37 -0.28 -8.76
N GLU A 156 -9.55 -0.19 -9.35
CA GLU A 156 -10.00 0.99 -10.07
C GLU A 156 -11.02 1.77 -9.24
N SER A 157 -10.64 2.96 -8.80
CA SER A 157 -11.51 3.88 -8.08
C SER A 157 -10.97 5.31 -8.15
N GLU A 158 -11.85 6.28 -8.40
CA GLU A 158 -11.55 7.71 -8.33
C GLU A 158 -11.17 8.17 -6.92
N ASN A 159 -11.58 7.42 -5.90
CA ASN A 159 -11.33 7.76 -4.51
C ASN A 159 -9.94 7.38 -4.01
N ILE A 160 -9.18 6.54 -4.73
CA ILE A 160 -7.82 6.15 -4.34
C ILE A 160 -6.83 7.22 -4.80
N ASN A 161 -6.39 8.09 -3.89
CA ASN A 161 -5.50 9.21 -4.18
C ASN A 161 -4.29 9.32 -3.23
N HIS A 162 -4.26 8.60 -2.10
CA HIS A 162 -3.19 8.68 -1.10
C HIS A 162 -3.09 7.40 -0.24
N PRO A 163 -1.88 6.87 0.04
CA PRO A 163 -1.71 5.69 0.91
C PRO A 163 -2.38 5.75 2.29
N LYS A 164 -2.46 6.93 2.91
CA LYS A 164 -3.10 7.12 4.23
C LYS A 164 -4.58 6.72 4.26
N GLN A 165 -5.25 6.70 3.10
CA GLN A 165 -6.63 6.24 3.01
C GLN A 165 -6.79 4.76 3.38
N PHE A 166 -5.70 3.98 3.33
CA PHE A 166 -5.64 2.56 3.66
C PHE A 166 -4.90 2.29 4.98
N ALA A 167 -4.54 3.31 5.78
CA ALA A 167 -3.63 3.18 6.91
C ALA A 167 -4.06 2.16 8.00
N ARG A 168 -5.34 1.78 8.04
CA ARG A 168 -5.90 0.75 8.94
C ARG A 168 -6.72 -0.30 8.19
N SER A 169 -6.51 -0.41 6.89
CA SER A 169 -7.20 -1.39 6.04
C SER A 169 -6.39 -2.69 6.01
N THR A 170 -7.09 -3.81 6.07
CA THR A 170 -6.52 -5.16 5.93
C THR A 170 -6.15 -5.51 4.49
N LEU A 171 -6.42 -4.62 3.51
CA LEU A 171 -6.15 -4.90 2.10
C LEU A 171 -4.65 -4.92 1.76
N ALA A 172 -3.80 -4.29 2.58
CA ALA A 172 -2.34 -4.21 2.37
C ALA A 172 -1.93 -3.94 0.90
N PRO A 173 -2.46 -2.89 0.25
CA PRO A 173 -2.26 -2.67 -1.18
C PRO A 173 -0.80 -2.40 -1.56
N ILE A 174 -0.45 -2.68 -2.82
CA ILE A 174 0.77 -2.21 -3.48
C ILE A 174 0.50 -0.80 -4.00
N PHE A 175 1.18 0.20 -3.47
CA PHE A 175 1.08 1.57 -3.96
C PHE A 175 2.16 1.89 -4.99
N ILE A 176 1.72 2.22 -6.20
CA ILE A 176 2.58 2.72 -7.28
C ILE A 176 2.30 4.21 -7.45
N TYR A 177 3.29 5.04 -7.12
CA TYR A 177 3.21 6.48 -7.23
C TYR A 177 3.82 6.97 -8.55
N LEU A 178 2.96 7.49 -9.43
CA LEU A 178 3.36 8.17 -10.66
C LEU A 178 3.65 9.63 -10.33
N LYS A 179 4.94 9.99 -10.22
CA LYS A 179 5.38 11.30 -9.75
C LYS A 179 5.92 12.14 -10.89
N ILE A 180 5.38 13.35 -11.03
CA ILE A 180 6.01 14.40 -11.83
C ILE A 180 6.96 15.17 -10.90
N SER A 181 8.27 14.99 -11.08
CA SER A 181 9.29 15.55 -10.19
C SER A 181 9.34 17.09 -10.21
N ASP A 182 9.15 17.71 -11.38
CA ASP A 182 9.10 19.18 -11.49
C ASP A 182 7.67 19.71 -11.39
N ILE A 183 7.38 20.40 -10.29
CA ILE A 183 6.08 21.01 -10.04
C ILE A 183 5.69 22.07 -11.08
N LYS A 184 6.67 22.72 -11.74
CA LYS A 184 6.41 23.67 -12.82
C LYS A 184 5.91 22.97 -14.07
N VAL A 185 6.45 21.79 -14.39
CA VAL A 185 5.95 20.94 -15.47
C VAL A 185 4.50 20.56 -15.20
N PHE A 186 4.18 20.13 -13.97
CA PHE A 186 2.81 19.85 -13.58
C PHE A 186 1.87 21.07 -13.71
N GLN A 187 2.30 22.25 -13.26
CA GLN A 187 1.53 23.48 -13.41
C GLN A 187 1.31 23.88 -14.88
N HIS A 188 2.28 23.62 -15.75
CA HIS A 188 2.14 23.87 -17.18
C HIS A 188 1.14 22.91 -17.81
N LEU A 189 1.24 21.61 -17.49
CA LEU A 189 0.31 20.58 -17.98
C LEU A 189 -1.14 20.87 -17.56
N THR A 190 -1.36 21.23 -16.30
CA THR A 190 -2.70 21.59 -15.81
C THR A 190 -3.25 22.83 -16.50
N LYS A 191 -2.45 23.89 -16.66
CA LYS A 191 -2.87 25.10 -17.41
C LYS A 191 -3.21 24.79 -18.87
N PHE A 192 -2.44 23.93 -19.53
CA PHE A 192 -2.66 23.56 -20.93
C PHE A 192 -4.03 22.91 -21.16
N GLN A 193 -4.56 22.17 -20.17
CA GLN A 193 -5.90 21.58 -20.25
C GLN A 193 -7.06 22.59 -20.11
N GLY A 194 -6.76 23.88 -19.92
CA GLY A 194 -7.80 24.92 -19.77
C GLY A 194 -8.66 24.79 -18.51
N VAL A 195 -8.19 24.05 -17.49
CA VAL A 195 -8.93 23.94 -16.21
C VAL A 195 -9.01 25.28 -15.50
N ASN A 196 -10.14 25.51 -14.82
CA ASN A 196 -10.33 26.73 -14.04
C ASN A 196 -9.29 26.88 -12.92
N ARG A 197 -9.10 28.11 -12.43
CA ARG A 197 -8.08 28.43 -11.42
C ARG A 197 -8.28 27.66 -10.09
N LYS A 198 -9.53 27.35 -9.72
CA LYS A 198 -9.84 26.64 -8.46
C LYS A 198 -9.39 25.18 -8.54
N ASP A 199 -9.69 24.51 -9.64
CA ASP A 199 -9.34 23.12 -9.90
C ASP A 199 -7.84 22.94 -10.10
N ALA A 200 -7.19 23.86 -10.82
CA ALA A 200 -5.72 23.87 -10.94
C ALA A 200 -5.04 24.01 -9.57
N LYS A 201 -5.57 24.86 -8.67
CA LYS A 201 -5.07 25.00 -7.30
C LYS A 201 -5.31 23.72 -6.48
N ARG A 202 -6.49 23.11 -6.61
CA ARG A 202 -6.83 21.85 -5.92
C ARG A 202 -5.89 20.74 -6.33
N GLN A 203 -5.69 20.53 -7.63
CA GLN A 203 -4.75 19.57 -8.18
C GLN A 203 -3.31 19.81 -7.68
N LEU A 204 -2.86 21.06 -7.68
CA LEU A 204 -1.53 21.42 -7.18
C LEU A 204 -1.35 21.07 -5.70
N ILE A 205 -2.34 21.34 -4.85
CA ILE A 205 -2.30 21.02 -3.42
C ILE A 205 -2.14 19.51 -3.21
N PHE A 206 -2.88 18.69 -3.96
CA PHE A 206 -2.79 17.24 -3.85
C PHE A 206 -1.46 16.69 -4.36
N ALA A 207 -0.95 17.18 -5.49
CA ALA A 207 0.37 16.81 -6.00
C ALA A 207 1.47 17.10 -4.96
N VAL A 208 1.44 18.29 -4.35
CA VAL A 208 2.39 18.67 -3.28
C VAL A 208 2.22 17.82 -2.03
N ASN A 209 0.99 17.47 -1.65
CA ASN A 209 0.76 16.63 -0.47
C ASN A 209 1.23 15.19 -0.69
N LEU A 210 1.02 14.62 -1.88
CA LEU A 210 1.56 13.32 -2.27
C LEU A 210 3.09 13.32 -2.24
N ALA A 211 3.73 14.35 -2.79
CA ALA A 211 5.19 14.48 -2.78
C ALA A 211 5.80 14.62 -1.37
N LYS A 212 5.01 15.01 -0.35
CA LYS A 212 5.44 15.07 1.06
C LYS A 212 5.28 13.74 1.81
N CYS A 213 4.66 12.74 1.19
CA CYS A 213 4.53 11.42 1.82
C CYS A 213 5.90 10.77 1.99
N PRO A 214 6.17 10.09 3.11
CA PRO A 214 7.38 9.29 3.26
C PRO A 214 7.51 8.28 2.12
N ASN A 215 8.72 8.05 1.62
CA ASN A 215 8.94 7.10 0.52
C ASN A 215 8.46 5.69 0.87
N ASP A 216 8.62 5.28 2.13
CA ASP A 216 8.16 3.98 2.66
C ASP A 216 6.63 3.81 2.66
N SER A 217 5.87 4.87 2.34
CA SER A 217 4.41 4.77 2.12
C SER A 217 4.04 4.23 0.73
N PHE A 218 5.04 4.06 -0.15
CA PHE A 218 4.86 3.56 -1.51
C PHE A 218 5.74 2.33 -1.73
N ASP A 219 5.24 1.35 -2.47
CA ASP A 219 6.02 0.18 -2.87
C ASP A 219 6.91 0.49 -4.09
N LEU A 220 6.42 1.39 -4.97
CA LEU A 220 7.16 1.86 -6.14
C LEU A 220 6.90 3.34 -6.38
N ILE A 221 7.95 4.13 -6.59
CA ILE A 221 7.87 5.53 -7.04
C ILE A 221 8.46 5.59 -8.45
N VAL A 222 7.67 6.11 -9.39
CA VAL A 222 8.03 6.25 -10.81
C VAL A 222 8.18 7.73 -11.12
N GLU A 223 9.40 8.16 -11.36
CA GLU A 223 9.76 9.57 -11.67
C GLU A 223 10.17 9.77 -13.13
N GLU A 224 10.04 8.70 -13.92
CA GLU A 224 10.37 8.65 -15.34
C GLU A 224 9.52 9.63 -16.16
N ASN A 225 10.16 10.31 -17.11
CA ASN A 225 9.54 11.38 -17.92
C ASN A 225 8.90 10.87 -19.22
N THR A 226 9.09 9.60 -19.58
CA THR A 226 8.45 8.98 -20.73
C THR A 226 7.55 7.84 -20.29
N LEU A 227 6.44 7.63 -21.01
CA LEU A 227 5.53 6.51 -20.71
C LEU A 227 6.26 5.17 -20.80
N ALA A 228 7.11 4.97 -21.82
CA ALA A 228 7.80 3.71 -22.04
C ALA A 228 8.72 3.32 -20.88
N THR A 229 9.59 4.23 -20.43
CA THR A 229 10.51 3.96 -19.30
C THR A 229 9.74 3.83 -17.98
N ALA A 230 8.71 4.65 -17.77
CA ALA A 230 7.83 4.55 -16.61
C ALA A 230 7.15 3.17 -16.55
N THR A 231 6.57 2.71 -17.65
CA THR A 231 5.89 1.41 -17.69
C THR A 231 6.87 0.25 -17.57
N ASP A 232 8.06 0.31 -18.19
CA ASP A 232 9.08 -0.74 -18.06
C ASP A 232 9.48 -0.98 -16.59
N GLN A 233 9.66 0.11 -15.83
CA GLN A 233 9.94 0.04 -14.40
C GLN A 233 8.79 -0.64 -13.62
N ILE A 234 7.52 -0.29 -13.94
CA ILE A 234 6.35 -0.90 -13.31
C ILE A 234 6.23 -2.38 -13.66
N LEU A 235 6.39 -2.72 -14.94
CA LEU A 235 6.32 -4.10 -15.43
C LEU A 235 7.36 -4.96 -14.71
N LYS A 236 8.62 -4.52 -14.69
CA LYS A 236 9.70 -5.23 -13.98
C LYS A 236 9.40 -5.42 -12.50
N PHE A 237 8.86 -4.40 -11.83
CA PHE A 237 8.47 -4.51 -10.43
C PHE A 237 7.36 -5.54 -10.21
N LEU A 238 6.32 -5.53 -11.05
CA LEU A 238 5.19 -6.45 -10.94
C LEU A 238 5.54 -7.88 -11.36
N GLU A 239 6.48 -8.08 -12.30
CA GLU A 239 7.01 -9.41 -12.62
C GLU A 239 7.78 -9.99 -11.43
N ASN A 240 8.65 -9.20 -10.77
CA ASN A 240 9.32 -9.67 -9.57
C ASN A 240 8.32 -10.03 -8.44
N TYR A 241 7.22 -9.28 -8.34
CA TYR A 241 6.16 -9.60 -7.39
C TYR A 241 5.38 -10.87 -7.78
N TRP A 242 5.12 -11.05 -9.08
CA TRP A 242 4.53 -12.27 -9.62
C TRP A 242 5.39 -13.49 -9.29
N ASP A 243 6.70 -13.43 -9.56
CA ASP A 243 7.65 -14.49 -9.27
C ASP A 243 7.78 -14.75 -7.76
N ALA A 244 7.66 -13.71 -6.93
CA ALA A 244 7.66 -13.90 -5.48
C ALA A 244 6.43 -14.68 -5.00
N THR A 245 5.27 -14.50 -5.65
CA THR A 245 3.98 -15.10 -5.27
C THR A 245 3.74 -16.48 -5.88
N HIS A 246 4.32 -16.78 -7.04
CA HIS A 246 4.17 -18.05 -7.75
C HIS A 246 5.44 -18.88 -7.64
N LEU A 247 5.32 -20.13 -7.18
CA LEU A 247 6.47 -21.03 -7.00
C LEU A 247 6.89 -21.77 -8.28
N PHE A 248 6.11 -21.69 -9.36
CA PHE A 248 6.30 -22.41 -10.63
C PHE A 248 5.65 -21.67 -11.79
#